data_AF-A0A134CPG7-F1
#
_entry.id   AF-A0A134CPG7-F1
#
_cell.length_a   1.000
_cell.length_b   1.000
_cell.length_c   1.000
_cell.angle_alpha   90.00
_cell.angle_beta   90.00
_cell.angle_gamma   90.00
#
_symmetry.space_group_name_H-M   'P 1'
#
loop_
_entity.id
_entity.type
_entity.pdbx_description
1 polymer ?
#
loop_
_entity_poly.entity_id
_entity_poly.type
_entity_poly.pdbx_seq_one_letter_code
_entity_poly.pdbx_strand_id
1 'polypeptide(L)'
;MQKKFLCIIIVNFFHYHKGGLMKGGDADEFIDYITEYDACVRHKGYVYRFFTSFHPGRQTYRVSIEKYRWTEEAFHDFVELVYTYESDDLEDCLNHVTEDILWDGRSFYELEKSLTWIDW
;
A
#
# COMPACT_ATOMS: atom_id res chain seq x y z
N MET A 1 -14.62 26.93 -1.95
CA MET A 1 -14.69 26.22 -0.66
C MET A 1 -13.57 25.18 -0.66
N GLN A 2 -12.35 25.60 -0.33
CA GLN A 2 -11.16 24.73 -0.36
C GLN A 2 -11.03 24.04 0.99
N LYS A 3 -11.25 22.72 1.04
CA LYS A 3 -10.89 21.90 2.19
C LYS A 3 -9.40 21.59 2.08
N LYS A 4 -8.59 22.37 2.79
CA LYS A 4 -7.21 22.00 3.13
C LYS A 4 -7.30 20.88 4.16
N PHE A 5 -6.99 19.65 3.78
CA PHE A 5 -6.71 18.61 4.76
C PHE A 5 -5.28 18.80 5.24
N LEU A 6 -5.21 19.21 6.50
CA LEU A 6 -4.03 19.35 7.32
C LEU A 6 -3.85 17.98 7.98
N CYS A 7 -2.79 17.23 7.65
CA CYS A 7 -2.39 16.10 8.49
C CYS A 7 -1.09 16.47 9.21
N ILE A 8 -1.20 16.58 10.53
CA ILE A 8 -0.20 17.01 11.49
C ILE A 8 0.20 15.78 12.33
N ILE A 9 1.49 15.45 12.27
CA ILE A 9 2.43 15.04 13.35
C ILE A 9 2.07 13.79 14.21
N ILE A 10 3.03 12.85 14.38
CA ILE A 10 3.75 12.46 15.64
C ILE A 10 4.32 11.01 15.52
N VAL A 11 5.64 10.80 15.38
CA VAL A 11 6.74 10.54 16.37
C VAL A 11 6.91 9.07 16.84
N ASN A 12 7.93 8.38 16.28
CA ASN A 12 8.97 7.52 16.89
C ASN A 12 8.73 6.12 17.55
N PHE A 13 9.70 5.23 17.24
CA PHE A 13 10.30 4.10 18.01
C PHE A 13 9.49 2.79 18.16
N PHE A 14 9.87 1.70 17.48
CA PHE A 14 10.61 0.54 18.05
C PHE A 14 10.85 -0.63 17.06
N HIS A 15 11.99 -1.30 17.25
CA HIS A 15 12.41 -2.65 16.84
C HIS A 15 12.83 -2.93 15.39
N TYR A 16 14.15 -3.11 15.24
CA TYR A 16 14.86 -3.50 14.02
C TYR A 16 14.67 -5.01 13.78
N HIS A 17 13.76 -5.37 12.87
CA HIS A 17 13.87 -6.61 12.10
C HIS A 17 14.45 -6.28 10.72
N LYS A 18 15.16 -7.23 10.11
CA LYS A 18 15.79 -7.04 8.79
C LYS A 18 14.70 -7.08 7.70
N GLY A 19 13.84 -6.07 7.68
CA GLY A 19 12.99 -5.73 6.55
C GLY A 19 13.87 -5.30 5.37
N GLY A 20 13.46 -5.65 4.17
CA GLY A 20 14.22 -5.28 2.99
C GLY A 20 14.09 -3.79 2.67
N LEU A 21 15.17 -3.20 2.14
CA LEU A 21 15.25 -1.76 1.90
C LEU A 21 14.36 -1.34 0.72
N MET A 22 13.15 -0.86 0.99
CA MET A 22 12.39 -0.03 0.05
C MET A 22 13.03 1.36 -0.04
N LYS A 23 12.78 2.10 -1.14
CA LYS A 23 13.18 3.52 -1.19
C LYS A 23 12.14 4.37 -0.48
N GLY A 24 12.56 5.10 0.55
CA GLY A 24 11.68 6.02 1.30
C GLY A 24 11.18 5.48 2.64
N GLY A 25 11.46 4.21 2.98
CA GLY A 25 11.11 3.59 4.26
C GLY A 25 11.51 2.12 4.29
N ASP A 26 11.10 1.41 5.35
CA ASP A 26 11.25 -0.03 5.47
C ASP A 26 10.03 -0.79 4.92
N ALA A 27 10.23 -2.02 4.45
CA ALA A 27 9.17 -2.86 3.89
C ALA A 27 8.12 -3.28 4.93
N ASP A 28 8.56 -3.63 6.13
CA ASP A 28 7.66 -4.05 7.20
C ASP A 28 6.90 -2.84 7.73
N GLU A 29 7.57 -1.68 7.87
CA GLU A 29 6.90 -0.41 8.19
C GLU A 29 5.81 -0.03 7.16
N PHE A 30 6.04 -0.31 5.88
CA PHE A 30 5.04 -0.08 4.84
C PHE A 30 3.81 -0.98 5.02
N ILE A 31 4.02 -2.26 5.34
CA ILE A 31 2.93 -3.22 5.58
C ILE A 31 2.14 -2.84 6.85
N ASP A 32 2.83 -2.46 7.92
CA ASP A 32 2.18 -1.95 9.13
C ASP A 32 1.38 -0.68 8.83
N TYR A 33 1.89 0.21 7.99
CA TYR A 33 1.21 1.46 7.63
C TYR A 33 -0.11 1.22 6.88
N ILE A 34 -0.18 0.25 5.97
CA ILE A 34 -1.40 -0.02 5.19
C ILE A 34 -2.54 -0.65 6.00
N THR A 35 -2.27 -1.05 7.25
CA THR A 35 -3.31 -1.55 8.16
C THR A 35 -4.27 -0.45 8.62
N GLU A 36 -3.77 0.78 8.71
CA GLU A 36 -4.53 1.94 9.20
C GLU A 36 -4.77 3.00 8.13
N TYR A 37 -3.91 3.07 7.11
CA TYR A 37 -3.89 4.14 6.13
C TYR A 37 -3.74 3.61 4.71
N ASP A 38 -3.99 4.49 3.73
CA ASP A 38 -3.65 4.20 2.35
C ASP A 38 -2.19 4.55 2.10
N ALA A 39 -1.47 3.72 1.34
CA ALA A 39 -0.08 3.97 0.99
C ALA A 39 0.15 3.90 -0.52
N CYS A 40 1.08 4.70 -1.02
CA CYS A 40 1.43 4.72 -2.43
C CYS A 40 2.89 4.36 -2.66
N VAL A 41 3.15 3.52 -3.66
CA VAL A 41 4.50 3.28 -4.17
C VAL A 41 4.61 3.61 -5.65
N ARG A 42 5.78 4.11 -6.07
CA ARG A 42 6.14 4.21 -7.49
C ARG A 42 6.92 3.00 -7.96
N HIS A 43 6.56 2.52 -9.14
CA HIS A 43 7.27 1.47 -9.85
C HIS A 43 7.06 1.60 -11.36
N LYS A 44 8.15 1.53 -12.15
CA LYS A 44 8.14 1.59 -13.62
C LYS A 44 7.25 2.70 -14.23
N GLY A 45 7.22 3.88 -13.61
CA GLY A 45 6.47 5.04 -14.11
C GLY A 45 4.99 5.11 -13.72
N TYR A 46 4.48 4.12 -12.97
CA TYR A 46 3.12 4.11 -12.42
C TYR A 46 3.15 4.33 -10.90
N VAL A 47 1.98 4.65 -10.35
CA VAL A 47 1.71 4.61 -8.91
C VAL A 47 0.82 3.43 -8.62
N TYR A 48 1.11 2.75 -7.51
CA TYR A 48 0.29 1.69 -6.96
C TYR A 48 -0.17 2.14 -5.58
N ARG A 49 -1.49 2.26 -5.40
CA ARG A 49 -2.14 2.63 -4.13
C ARG A 49 -2.64 1.36 -3.45
N PHE A 50 -2.17 1.15 -2.23
CA PHE A 50 -2.56 0.09 -1.33
C PHE A 50 -3.56 0.67 -0.35
N PHE A 51 -4.66 -0.03 -0.13
CA PHE A 51 -5.62 0.34 0.90
C PHE A 51 -6.36 -0.88 1.42
N THR A 52 -6.70 -0.81 2.70
CA THR A 52 -7.52 -1.80 3.38
C THR A 52 -8.90 -1.22 3.67
N SER A 53 -9.91 -2.09 3.66
CA SER A 53 -11.29 -1.70 3.97
C SER A 53 -12.00 -2.81 4.71
N PHE A 54 -12.88 -2.45 5.64
CA PHE A 54 -13.73 -3.41 6.35
C PHE A 54 -15.17 -3.33 5.85
N HIS A 55 -15.74 -4.49 5.49
CA HIS A 55 -17.13 -4.63 5.04
C HIS A 55 -18.03 -5.08 6.20
N PRO A 56 -18.76 -4.17 6.87
CA PRO A 56 -19.50 -4.52 8.09
C PRO A 56 -20.64 -5.51 7.85
N GLY A 57 -21.23 -5.53 6.65
CA GLY A 57 -22.28 -6.49 6.32
C GLY A 57 -21.77 -7.93 6.13
N ARG A 58 -20.49 -8.09 5.79
CA ARG A 58 -19.84 -9.40 5.56
C ARG A 58 -18.93 -9.82 6.71
N GLN A 59 -18.55 -8.87 7.56
CA GLN A 59 -17.53 -9.04 8.59
C GLN A 59 -16.19 -9.48 7.98
N THR A 60 -15.83 -8.88 6.84
CA THR A 60 -14.59 -9.18 6.13
C THR A 60 -13.74 -7.94 5.92
N TYR A 61 -12.43 -8.12 6.02
CA TYR A 61 -11.42 -7.19 5.56
C TYR A 61 -11.16 -7.43 4.07
N ARG A 62 -10.81 -6.37 3.36
CA ARG A 62 -10.35 -6.43 1.98
C ARG A 62 -9.14 -5.55 1.82
N VAL A 63 -8.09 -6.10 1.23
CA VAL A 63 -6.96 -5.33 0.72
C VAL A 63 -7.07 -5.18 -0.79
N SER A 64 -6.68 -4.02 -1.30
CA SER A 64 -6.76 -3.70 -2.73
C SER A 64 -5.55 -2.91 -3.18
N ILE A 65 -5.13 -3.16 -4.42
CA ILE A 65 -4.03 -2.44 -5.06
C ILE A 65 -4.53 -1.85 -6.37
N GLU A 66 -4.62 -0.53 -6.43
CA GLU A 66 -5.01 0.20 -7.63
C GLU A 66 -3.77 0.77 -8.32
N LYS A 67 -3.76 0.77 -9.65
CA LYS A 67 -2.68 1.33 -10.46
C LYS A 67 -3.13 2.59 -11.16
N TYR A 68 -2.28 3.61 -11.13
CA TYR A 68 -2.52 4.92 -11.72
C TYR A 68 -1.34 5.36 -12.59
N ARG A 69 -1.60 6.19 -13.60
CA ARG A 69 -0.51 6.94 -14.25
C ARG A 69 -0.01 8.03 -13.32
N TRP A 70 1.29 8.30 -13.35
CA TRP A 70 1.86 9.43 -12.61
C TRP A 70 1.48 10.75 -13.28
N THR A 71 0.62 11.53 -12.61
CA THR A 71 0.09 12.83 -13.04
C THR A 71 0.30 13.89 -11.96
N GLU A 72 0.08 15.16 -12.31
CA GLU A 72 0.12 16.27 -11.34
C GLU A 72 -1.04 16.20 -10.33
N GLU A 73 -2.21 15.74 -10.77
CA GLU A 73 -3.36 15.47 -9.89
C GLU A 73 -3.36 14.00 -9.47
N ALA A 74 -3.33 13.73 -8.17
CA ALA A 74 -3.34 12.38 -7.63
C ALA A 74 -4.65 11.65 -7.95
N PHE A 75 -4.57 10.34 -8.21
CA PHE A 75 -5.69 9.44 -8.46
C PHE A 75 -6.60 9.79 -9.67
N HIS A 76 -6.19 10.76 -10.50
CA HIS A 76 -6.98 11.22 -11.64
C HIS A 76 -7.05 10.20 -12.78
N ASP A 77 -5.92 9.56 -13.09
CA ASP A 77 -5.78 8.65 -14.24
C ASP A 77 -5.64 7.21 -13.77
N PHE A 78 -6.77 6.63 -13.37
CA PHE A 78 -6.90 5.22 -12.98
C PHE A 78 -6.67 4.30 -14.18
N VAL A 79 -5.81 3.30 -13.99
CA VAL A 79 -5.49 2.29 -15.01
C VAL A 79 -6.27 1.01 -14.75
N GLU A 80 -6.09 0.40 -13.57
CA GLU A 80 -6.69 -0.90 -13.25
C GLU A 80 -6.64 -1.21 -11.74
N LEU A 81 -7.52 -2.10 -11.30
CA LEU A 81 -7.41 -2.79 -10.00
C LEU A 81 -6.51 -4.00 -10.22
N VAL A 82 -5.27 -3.91 -9.72
CA VAL A 82 -4.21 -4.91 -9.93
C VAL A 82 -4.46 -6.16 -9.09
N TYR A 83 -4.94 -5.96 -7.87
CA TYR A 83 -5.09 -7.03 -6.90
C TYR A 83 -6.21 -6.70 -5.94
N THR A 84 -6.94 -7.73 -5.53
CA THR A 84 -7.87 -7.65 -4.40
C THR A 84 -7.97 -9.02 -3.73
N TYR A 85 -7.99 -9.00 -2.41
CA TYR A 85 -8.22 -10.18 -1.60
C TYR A 85 -9.10 -9.81 -0.42
N GLU A 86 -10.01 -10.71 -0.04
CA GLU A 86 -11.00 -10.51 1.01
C GLU A 86 -11.02 -11.73 1.92
N SER A 87 -10.92 -11.49 3.23
CA SER A 87 -10.90 -12.49 4.29
C SER A 87 -11.58 -11.96 5.55
N ASP A 88 -12.03 -12.82 6.44
CA ASP A 88 -12.52 -12.41 7.77
C ASP A 88 -11.39 -12.09 8.76
N ASP A 89 -10.13 -12.30 8.34
CA ASP A 89 -8.92 -11.97 9.08
C ASP A 89 -8.09 -10.89 8.34
N LEU A 90 -7.75 -9.81 9.05
CA LEU A 90 -6.92 -8.73 8.51
C LEU A 90 -5.48 -9.21 8.28
N GLU A 91 -4.94 -10.03 9.19
CA GLU A 91 -3.57 -10.53 9.09
C GLU A 91 -3.42 -11.42 7.85
N ASP A 92 -4.42 -12.25 7.58
CA ASP A 92 -4.50 -13.05 6.35
C ASP A 92 -4.49 -12.18 5.09
N CYS A 93 -5.23 -11.07 5.09
CA CYS A 93 -5.19 -10.12 3.97
C CYS A 93 -3.79 -9.53 3.75
N LEU A 94 -3.07 -9.19 4.83
CA LEU A 94 -1.73 -8.60 4.75
C LEU A 94 -0.68 -9.64 4.31
N ASN A 95 -0.78 -10.88 4.81
CA ASN A 95 0.06 -11.99 4.35
C ASN A 95 -0.12 -12.24 2.85
N HIS A 96 -1.36 -12.17 2.36
CA HIS A 96 -1.63 -12.28 0.94
C HIS A 96 -1.02 -11.13 0.11
N VAL A 97 -0.90 -9.92 0.64
CA VAL A 97 -0.10 -8.86 -0.03
C VAL A 97 1.37 -9.27 -0.12
N THR A 98 1.95 -9.82 0.93
CA THR A 98 3.40 -10.06 0.94
C THR A 98 3.81 -11.34 0.19
N GLU A 99 2.96 -12.36 0.21
CA GLU A 99 3.24 -13.71 -0.29
C GLU A 99 2.73 -13.94 -1.72
N ASP A 100 1.64 -13.29 -2.14
CA ASP A 100 1.09 -13.50 -3.48
C ASP A 100 1.94 -12.83 -4.57
N ILE A 101 1.73 -13.30 -5.79
CA ILE A 101 2.24 -12.67 -7.00
C ILE A 101 1.31 -11.50 -7.38
N LEU A 102 1.73 -10.28 -7.03
CA LEU A 102 0.88 -9.10 -7.13
C LEU A 102 0.91 -8.44 -8.50
N TRP A 103 2.09 -7.97 -8.94
CA TRP A 103 2.25 -7.31 -10.24
C TRP A 103 3.58 -7.67 -10.88
N ASP A 104 3.61 -7.58 -12.22
CA ASP A 104 4.75 -7.98 -13.04
C ASP A 104 5.21 -9.44 -12.82
N GLY A 105 4.32 -10.31 -12.31
CA GLY A 105 4.65 -11.70 -12.02
C GLY A 105 5.62 -11.87 -10.84
N ARG A 106 5.68 -10.89 -9.91
CA ARG A 106 6.52 -10.94 -8.71
C ARG A 106 5.73 -10.64 -7.45
N SER A 107 6.23 -11.14 -6.31
CA SER A 107 5.69 -10.78 -4.99
C SER A 107 6.16 -9.40 -4.53
N PHE A 108 5.55 -8.90 -3.44
CA PHE A 108 5.94 -7.63 -2.82
C PHE A 108 7.43 -7.62 -2.44
N TYR A 109 7.91 -8.62 -1.71
CA TYR A 109 9.30 -8.69 -1.25
C TYR A 109 10.31 -8.88 -2.39
N GLU A 110 9.94 -9.54 -3.49
CA GLU A 110 10.78 -9.59 -4.69
C GLU A 110 10.94 -8.22 -5.36
N LEU A 111 9.99 -7.32 -5.15
CA LEU A 111 9.94 -5.99 -5.75
C LEU A 111 10.39 -4.88 -4.82
N GLU A 112 10.40 -5.08 -3.50
CA GLU A 112 10.59 -4.08 -2.44
C GLU A 112 11.70 -3.05 -2.78
N LYS A 113 12.86 -3.50 -3.27
CA LYS A 113 14.04 -2.66 -3.56
C LYS A 113 13.86 -1.75 -4.78
N SER A 114 12.91 -2.09 -5.63
CA SER A 114 12.52 -1.30 -6.81
C SER A 114 11.36 -0.34 -6.52
N LEU A 115 10.65 -0.54 -5.40
CA LEU A 115 9.55 0.31 -4.98
C LEU A 115 10.06 1.57 -4.30
N THR A 116 9.38 2.68 -4.57
CA THR A 116 9.61 3.94 -3.87
C THR A 116 8.33 4.34 -3.16
N TRP A 117 8.30 4.27 -1.83
CA TRP A 117 7.19 4.77 -1.03
C TRP A 117 7.12 6.30 -1.18
N ILE A 118 5.95 6.80 -1.55
CA ILE A 118 5.69 8.22 -1.77
C ILE A 118 4.44 8.69 -1.01
N ASP A 119 4.44 9.98 -0.70
CA ASP A 119 3.24 10.74 -0.36
C ASP A 119 2.72 11.36 -1.68
N TRP A 120 1.50 11.01 -2.11
CA TRP A 120 0.92 11.44 -3.39
C TRP A 120 -0.46 12.08 -3.23
#